data_AF-T1W3J8-F1
#
_entry.id   AF-T1W3J8-F1
#
_cell.length_a   1.000
_cell.length_b   1.000
_cell.length_c   1.000
_cell.angle_alpha   90.00
_cell.angle_beta   90.00
_cell.angle_gamma   90.00
#
_symmetry.space_group_name_H-M   'P 1'
#
loop_
_entity.id
_entity.type
_entity.pdbx_description
1 polymer ?
#
loop_
_entity_poly.entity_id
_entity_poly.type
_entity_poly.pdbx_seq_one_letter_code
_entity_poly.pdbx_strand_id
1 'polypeptide(L)'
;HPPVSSIYEVFTFYLVYPGNILAHAYPPGRGVGGDIHLDEDESWTVGTGEGTDLPTVALHEFGHALGLEHSLDPTSVMAPQYQYTNNLSLSNDDIKGIRVV
;
A
#
# COMPACT_ATOMS: atom_id res chain seq x y z
N HIS A 1 -0.19 23.13 21.46
CA HIS A 1 -0.13 22.68 20.06
C HIS A 1 0.18 21.19 20.08
N PRO A 2 -0.76 20.31 19.70
CA PRO A 2 -0.43 18.90 19.49
C PRO A 2 0.35 18.74 18.19
N PRO A 3 1.14 17.66 18.03
CA PRO A 3 1.84 17.36 16.78
C PRO A 3 0.81 17.05 15.68
N VAL A 4 1.10 17.53 14.47
CA VAL A 4 0.24 17.45 13.27
C VAL A 4 0.07 16.01 12.75
N SER A 5 0.78 15.03 13.35
CA SER A 5 0.78 13.62 12.97
C SER A 5 -0.47 12.84 13.36
N SER A 6 -1.26 13.27 14.35
CA SER A 6 -2.33 12.41 14.89
C SER A 6 -3.69 12.51 14.18
N ILE A 7 -3.90 13.47 13.27
CA ILE A 7 -5.22 13.70 12.64
C ILE A 7 -5.29 13.33 11.15
N TYR A 8 -4.15 13.14 10.50
CA TYR A 8 -4.08 12.67 9.10
C TYR A 8 -3.75 11.17 8.97
N GLU A 9 -3.28 10.53 10.04
CA GLU A 9 -3.01 9.07 10.10
C GLU A 9 -4.28 8.20 10.06
N VAL A 10 -5.48 8.79 10.06
CA VAL A 10 -6.76 8.04 10.15
C VAL A 10 -7.42 7.80 8.78
N PHE A 11 -6.91 8.37 7.68
CA PHE A 11 -7.59 8.33 6.39
C PHE A 11 -6.71 8.06 5.15
N THR A 12 -5.39 7.92 5.32
CA THR A 12 -4.47 7.68 4.21
C THR A 12 -3.43 6.65 4.63
N PHE A 13 -3.36 5.54 3.90
CA PHE A 13 -2.34 4.52 4.10
C PHE A 13 -1.18 4.78 3.15
N TYR A 14 0.04 4.82 3.66
CA TYR A 14 1.26 5.11 2.89
C TYR A 14 2.11 3.85 2.80
N LEU A 15 2.46 3.44 1.58
CA LEU A 15 3.52 2.48 1.38
C LEU A 15 4.87 3.20 1.38
N VAL A 16 5.74 2.79 2.30
CA VAL A 16 7.05 3.43 2.49
C VAL A 16 8.21 2.53 2.07
N TYR A 17 9.23 3.19 1.52
CA TYR A 17 10.59 2.68 1.37
C TYR A 17 11.51 3.51 2.26
N PRO A 18 12.69 3.02 2.73
CA PRO A 18 13.54 3.81 3.63
C PRO A 18 13.83 5.23 3.11
N GLY A 19 13.20 6.22 3.73
CA GLY A 19 13.35 7.64 3.40
C GLY A 19 12.43 8.17 2.28
N ASN A 20 11.52 7.37 1.71
CA ASN A 20 10.55 7.84 0.71
C ASN A 20 9.13 7.24 0.87
N ILE A 21 8.13 7.95 0.35
CA ILE A 21 6.75 7.47 0.19
C ILE A 21 6.57 7.07 -1.26
N LEU A 22 6.20 5.82 -1.53
CA LEU A 22 6.07 5.34 -2.91
C LEU A 22 4.67 5.62 -3.48
N ALA A 23 3.65 5.48 -2.63
CA ALA A 23 2.26 5.58 -3.01
C ALA A 23 1.38 5.76 -1.76
N HIS A 24 0.13 6.11 -2.00
CA HIS A 24 -0.92 6.03 -1.00
C HIS A 24 -2.29 5.73 -1.61
N ALA A 25 -3.20 5.29 -0.76
CA ALA A 25 -4.60 5.08 -1.11
C ALA A 25 -5.55 5.61 -0.02
N TYR A 26 -6.76 5.94 -0.45
CA TYR A 26 -7.88 6.23 0.45
C TYR A 26 -8.77 5.00 0.63
N PRO A 27 -9.31 4.76 1.85
CA PRO A 27 -10.25 3.66 2.07
C PRO A 27 -11.55 3.84 1.26
N PRO A 28 -12.37 2.78 1.12
CA PRO A 28 -13.63 2.84 0.40
C PRO A 28 -14.53 3.99 0.89
N GLY A 29 -15.08 4.78 -0.03
CA GLY A 29 -15.90 5.93 0.33
C GLY A 29 -16.45 6.70 -0.86
N ARG A 30 -17.16 7.80 -0.57
CA ARG A 30 -17.61 8.76 -1.61
C ARG A 30 -16.50 9.77 -1.91
N GLY A 31 -16.57 10.41 -3.07
CA GLY A 31 -15.57 11.40 -3.47
C GLY A 31 -14.28 10.67 -3.85
N VAL A 32 -13.18 10.98 -3.15
CA VAL A 32 -11.85 10.38 -3.40
C VAL A 32 -11.66 9.00 -2.74
N GLY A 33 -12.70 8.46 -2.09
CA GLY A 33 -12.62 7.15 -1.45
C GLY A 33 -12.35 6.04 -2.47
N GLY A 34 -11.30 5.25 -2.25
CA GLY A 34 -10.80 4.26 -3.19
C GLY A 34 -9.80 4.79 -4.22
N ASP A 35 -9.51 6.10 -4.26
CA ASP A 35 -8.48 6.65 -5.14
C ASP A 35 -7.09 6.21 -4.65
N ILE A 36 -6.19 6.00 -5.62
CA ILE A 36 -4.80 5.59 -5.43
C ILE A 36 -3.91 6.60 -6.14
N HIS A 37 -2.90 7.08 -5.44
CA HIS A 37 -1.88 7.97 -6.00
C HIS A 37 -0.50 7.30 -5.90
N LEU A 38 0.25 7.37 -6.99
CA LEU A 38 1.61 6.87 -7.10
C LEU A 38 2.55 8.08 -7.20
N ASP A 39 3.70 8.03 -6.54
CA ASP A 39 4.71 9.08 -6.67
C ASP A 39 5.32 9.06 -8.08
N GLU A 40 5.29 10.19 -8.79
CA GLU A 40 5.82 10.29 -10.14
C GLU A 40 7.36 10.36 -10.19
N ASP A 41 8.00 10.67 -9.07
CA ASP A 41 9.47 10.73 -8.95
C ASP A 41 10.11 9.32 -8.85
N GLU A 42 9.30 8.28 -8.69
CA GLU A 42 9.75 6.89 -8.63
C GLU A 42 10.10 6.30 -10.01
N SER A 43 11.17 5.49 -10.04
CA SER A 43 11.56 4.75 -11.25
C SER A 43 10.74 3.47 -11.40
N TRP A 44 9.49 3.62 -11.84
CA TRP A 44 8.54 2.51 -12.01
C TRP A 44 8.99 1.46 -13.03
N THR A 45 8.96 0.20 -12.62
CA THR A 45 9.27 -0.96 -13.47
C THR A 45 8.23 -2.08 -13.32
N VAL A 46 8.37 -3.13 -14.13
CA VAL A 46 7.47 -4.29 -14.13
C VAL A 46 8.28 -5.57 -14.19
N GLY A 47 8.42 -6.26 -13.06
CA GLY A 47 9.00 -7.60 -12.97
C GLY A 47 10.48 -7.68 -13.32
N THR A 48 11.21 -6.57 -13.27
CA THR A 48 12.65 -6.52 -13.59
C THR A 48 13.54 -6.69 -12.35
N GLY A 49 13.01 -6.39 -11.16
CA GLY A 49 13.80 -6.29 -9.93
C GLY A 49 14.74 -5.08 -9.88
N GLU A 50 14.70 -4.23 -10.91
CA GLU A 50 15.37 -2.94 -10.96
C GLU A 50 14.33 -1.84 -10.74
N GLY A 51 14.61 -0.82 -9.93
CA GLY A 51 13.64 0.23 -9.62
C GLY A 51 12.49 -0.24 -8.71
N THR A 52 11.37 0.48 -8.78
CA THR A 52 10.18 0.25 -7.94
C THR A 52 9.13 -0.52 -8.75
N ASP A 53 8.80 -1.73 -8.30
CA ASP A 53 7.92 -2.63 -9.03
C ASP A 53 6.45 -2.18 -8.91
N LEU A 54 5.92 -1.66 -10.01
CA LEU A 54 4.58 -1.10 -10.08
C LEU A 54 3.50 -2.13 -9.71
N PRO A 55 3.52 -3.40 -10.18
CA PRO A 55 2.55 -4.40 -9.75
C PRO A 55 2.52 -4.64 -8.24
N THR A 56 3.69 -4.68 -7.60
CA THR A 56 3.79 -4.87 -6.15
C THR A 56 3.17 -3.71 -5.38
N VAL A 57 3.52 -2.47 -5.73
CA VAL A 57 2.96 -1.26 -5.09
C VAL A 57 1.47 -1.13 -5.38
N ALA A 58 1.04 -1.29 -6.63
CA ALA A 58 -0.36 -1.17 -7.00
C ALA A 58 -1.24 -2.21 -6.27
N LEU A 59 -0.76 -3.45 -6.10
CA LEU A 59 -1.51 -4.48 -5.37
C LEU A 59 -1.71 -4.11 -3.89
N HIS A 60 -0.70 -3.54 -3.25
CA HIS A 60 -0.78 -3.03 -1.88
C HIS A 60 -1.85 -1.93 -1.78
N GLU A 61 -1.76 -0.91 -2.63
CA GLU A 61 -2.68 0.22 -2.61
C GLU A 61 -4.11 -0.17 -2.99
N PHE A 62 -4.29 -1.15 -3.88
CA PHE A 62 -5.62 -1.72 -4.14
C PHE A 62 -6.22 -2.36 -2.90
N GLY A 63 -5.41 -3.01 -2.05
CA GLY A 63 -5.89 -3.54 -0.78
C GLY A 63 -6.50 -2.44 0.09
N HIS A 64 -5.80 -1.32 0.24
CA HIS A 64 -6.30 -0.14 0.96
C HIS A 64 -7.56 0.45 0.34
N ALA A 65 -7.57 0.62 -0.99
CA ALA A 65 -8.74 1.10 -1.72
C ALA A 65 -9.97 0.17 -1.58
N LEU A 66 -9.74 -1.11 -1.30
CA LEU A 66 -10.77 -2.12 -1.02
C LEU A 66 -11.11 -2.24 0.48
N GLY A 67 -10.39 -1.55 1.37
CA GLY A 67 -10.68 -1.49 2.80
C GLY A 67 -9.79 -2.38 3.68
N LEU A 68 -8.70 -2.93 3.16
CA LEU A 68 -7.69 -3.60 3.97
C LEU A 68 -6.82 -2.57 4.69
N GLU A 69 -6.46 -2.87 5.94
CA GLU A 69 -5.42 -2.15 6.67
C GLU A 69 -4.06 -2.84 6.48
N HIS A 70 -2.99 -2.22 6.99
CA HIS A 70 -1.67 -2.85 6.99
C HIS A 70 -1.66 -4.15 7.79
N SER A 71 -0.93 -5.15 7.28
CA SER A 71 -0.66 -6.39 8.00
C SER A 71 0.63 -6.29 8.82
N LEU A 72 0.67 -7.02 9.94
CA LEU A 72 1.89 -7.25 10.71
C LEU A 72 2.69 -8.45 10.17
N ASP A 73 2.13 -9.23 9.24
CA ASP A 73 2.84 -10.31 8.56
C ASP A 73 3.77 -9.70 7.49
N PRO A 74 5.10 -9.81 7.63
CA PRO A 74 6.03 -9.24 6.65
C PRO A 74 5.97 -9.92 5.27
N THR A 75 5.25 -11.04 5.15
CA THR A 75 5.03 -11.73 3.87
C THR A 75 3.72 -11.35 3.18
N SER A 76 2.86 -10.57 3.85
CA SER A 76 1.62 -10.06 3.29
C SER A 76 1.90 -8.94 2.29
N VAL A 77 1.07 -8.86 1.24
CA VAL A 77 1.15 -7.72 0.30
C VAL A 77 0.72 -6.41 0.96
N MET A 78 0.02 -6.47 2.10
CA MET A 78 -0.37 -5.33 2.93
C MET A 78 0.67 -5.00 4.01
N ALA A 79 1.87 -5.59 3.99
CA ALA A 79 2.95 -5.16 4.86
C ALA A 79 3.31 -3.68 4.60
N PRO A 80 3.53 -2.85 5.63
CA PRO A 80 3.68 -1.39 5.48
C PRO A 80 4.99 -0.95 4.81
N GLN A 81 5.93 -1.87 4.62
CA GLN A 81 7.23 -1.60 4.01
C GLN A 81 7.33 -2.29 2.67
N TYR A 82 7.69 -1.53 1.64
CA TYR A 82 7.91 -2.10 0.32
C TYR A 82 9.08 -3.09 0.34
N GLN A 83 8.82 -4.28 -0.19
CA GLN A 83 9.82 -5.28 -0.47
C GLN A 83 9.57 -5.88 -1.85
N TYR A 84 10.57 -5.78 -2.72
CA TYR A 84 10.51 -6.43 -4.02
C TYR A 84 10.42 -7.96 -3.87
N THR A 85 9.56 -8.59 -4.67
CA THR A 85 9.45 -10.04 -4.78
C THR A 85 9.32 -10.46 -6.24
N ASN A 86 10.03 -11.52 -6.64
CA ASN A 86 9.85 -12.16 -7.95
C ASN A 86 8.58 -13.04 -8.01
N ASN A 87 7.90 -13.23 -6.88
CA ASN A 87 6.72 -14.07 -6.75
C ASN A 87 5.65 -13.30 -5.98
N LEU A 88 4.98 -12.38 -6.68
CA LEU A 88 3.87 -11.61 -6.12
C LEU A 88 2.69 -12.55 -5.88
N SER A 89 2.39 -12.81 -4.62
CA SER A 89 1.33 -13.72 -4.21
C SER A 89 0.65 -13.22 -2.93
N LEU A 90 -0.64 -13.53 -2.79
CA LEU A 90 -1.41 -13.15 -1.61
C LEU A 90 -1.09 -14.10 -0.45
N SER A 91 -0.84 -13.52 0.72
CA SER A 91 -0.75 -14.27 1.97
C SER A 91 -2.13 -14.76 2.41
N ASN A 92 -2.14 -15.71 3.35
CA ASN A 92 -3.40 -16.12 3.98
C ASN A 92 -4.08 -14.98 4.76
N ASP A 93 -3.31 -14.00 5.24
CA ASP A 93 -3.84 -12.83 5.94
C ASP A 93 -4.62 -11.94 4.96
N ASP A 94 -4.02 -11.63 3.80
CA ASP A 94 -4.66 -10.85 2.73
C ASP A 94 -5.99 -11.49 2.28
N ILE A 95 -5.97 -12.81 2.06
CA ILE A 95 -7.14 -13.57 1.61
C ILE A 95 -8.24 -13.59 2.67
N LYS A 96 -7.88 -13.70 3.95
CA LYS A 96 -8.86 -13.69 5.05
C LYS A 96 -9.43 -12.30 5.25
N GLY A 97 -8.59 -11.27 5.25
CA GLY A 97 -8.97 -9.88 5.38
C GLY A 97 -9.99 -9.48 4.32
N ILE A 98 -9.71 -9.76 3.04
CA ILE A 98 -10.60 -9.32 1.96
C ILE A 98 -11.97 -10.04 1.95
N ARG A 99 -12.09 -11.17 2.63
CA ARG A 99 -13.37 -11.91 2.74
C ARG A 99 -14.29 -11.36 3.82
N VAL A 100 -13.79 -10.48 4.68
CA VAL A 100 -14.54 -9.95 5.83
C VAL A 100 -14.67 -8.44 5.84
N VAL A 101 -14.16 -7.75 4.81
CA VAL A 101 -14.45 -6.33 4.54
C VAL A 101 -15.85 -6.13 3.94
#